data_AF-A0A927W548-F1
#
_entry.id   AF-A0A927W548-F1
#
_cell.length_a   1.000
_cell.length_b   1.000
_cell.length_c   1.000
_cell.angle_alpha   90.00
_cell.angle_beta   90.00
_cell.angle_gamma   90.00
#
_symmetry.space_group_name_H-M   'P 1'
#
loop_
_entity.id
_entity.type
_entity.pdbx_description
1 polymer ?
#
loop_
_entity_poly.entity_id
_entity_poly.type
_entity_poly.pdbx_seq_one_letter_code
_entity_poly.pdbx_strand_id
1 'polypeptide(L)'
;MEHVVETNVSTDADFQRIFNGFYIVRRNEDWRKVYYDYFESVKDKTPTFEEIITYMYEHTGNIEPSFSSKMLATINSEKPIWDRYVVQNLNIKLTGTTKEEKLQNAIRLYGEMEKWYADFLKSDEGRECVANFEQFLPDYKWMADIKKVDALLWSVR
;
A
#
# COMPACT_ATOMS: atom_id res chain seq x y z
N MET A 1 9.17 5.94 -7.47
CA MET A 1 8.47 7.03 -6.75
C MET A 1 9.45 7.73 -5.80
N GLU A 2 10.70 7.94 -6.23
CA GLU A 2 11.80 8.41 -5.36
C GLU A 2 11.68 9.91 -4.98
N HIS A 3 10.77 10.64 -5.61
CA HIS A 3 10.60 12.10 -5.43
C HIS A 3 9.30 12.52 -4.75
N VAL A 4 8.60 11.61 -4.05
CA VAL A 4 7.30 11.93 -3.41
C VAL A 4 7.45 13.10 -2.44
N VAL A 5 8.51 13.12 -1.63
CA VAL A 5 8.79 14.17 -0.65
C VAL A 5 9.10 15.52 -1.32
N GLU A 6 9.79 15.50 -2.45
CA GLU A 6 10.30 16.72 -3.12
C GLU A 6 9.28 17.36 -4.09
N THR A 7 8.20 16.65 -4.40
CA THR A 7 7.24 17.01 -5.44
C THR A 7 5.87 17.25 -4.85
N ASN A 8 5.20 18.35 -5.21
CA ASN A 8 3.79 18.52 -4.83
C ASN A 8 2.91 17.53 -5.61
N VAL A 9 2.52 16.42 -4.97
CA VAL A 9 1.83 15.30 -5.63
C VAL A 9 0.38 15.63 -5.98
N SER A 10 -0.21 16.68 -5.39
CA SER A 10 -1.58 17.12 -5.71
C SER A 10 -1.67 17.93 -7.01
N THR A 11 -0.56 18.50 -7.47
CA THR A 11 -0.53 19.35 -8.67
C THR A 11 0.43 18.87 -9.76
N ASP A 12 1.38 17.99 -9.45
CA ASP A 12 2.28 17.41 -10.45
C ASP A 12 1.57 16.37 -11.33
N ALA A 13 1.28 16.77 -12.56
CA ALA A 13 0.60 15.93 -13.54
C ALA A 13 1.44 14.72 -14.00
N ASP A 14 2.76 14.83 -14.03
CA ASP A 14 3.64 13.72 -14.43
C ASP A 14 3.72 12.67 -13.32
N PHE A 15 3.85 13.11 -12.06
CA PHE A 15 3.74 12.23 -10.90
C PHE A 15 2.40 11.48 -10.92
N GLN A 16 1.29 12.20 -11.03
CA GLN A 16 -0.04 11.58 -11.03
C GLN A 16 -0.21 10.61 -12.21
N ARG A 17 0.28 10.95 -13.40
CA ARG A 17 0.24 10.05 -14.57
C ARG A 17 1.02 8.77 -14.32
N ILE A 18 2.25 8.86 -13.81
CA ILE A 18 3.09 7.70 -13.49
C ILE A 18 2.44 6.84 -12.41
N PHE A 19 1.99 7.47 -11.31
CA PHE A 19 1.35 6.79 -10.18
C PHE A 19 0.06 6.09 -10.61
N ASN A 20 -0.81 6.78 -11.34
CA ASN A 20 -2.06 6.22 -11.86
C ASN A 20 -1.80 5.03 -12.77
N GLY A 21 -0.78 5.11 -13.64
CA GLY A 21 -0.39 4.02 -14.53
C GLY A 21 0.15 2.81 -13.76
N PHE A 22 1.08 3.04 -12.83
CA PHE A 22 1.72 2.00 -12.04
C PHE A 22 0.71 1.24 -11.16
N TYR A 23 -0.16 1.97 -10.45
CA TYR A 23 -1.14 1.38 -9.54
C TYR A 23 -2.52 1.14 -10.15
N ILE A 24 -2.68 1.41 -11.45
CA ILE A 24 -3.92 1.22 -12.20
C ILE A 24 -5.09 1.95 -11.51
N VAL A 25 -4.90 3.23 -11.19
CA VAL A 25 -5.92 4.08 -10.57
C VAL A 25 -6.95 4.48 -11.63
N ARG A 26 -8.07 3.74 -11.69
CA ARG A 26 -9.16 3.94 -12.67
C ARG A 26 -10.32 4.81 -12.14
N ARG A 27 -10.02 5.70 -11.19
CA ARG A 27 -11.02 6.56 -10.55
C ARG A 27 -11.20 7.86 -11.33
N ASN A 28 -12.35 8.50 -11.17
CA ASN A 28 -12.66 9.76 -11.85
C ASN A 28 -11.81 10.92 -11.31
N GLU A 29 -11.95 12.10 -11.90
CA GLU A 29 -11.20 13.29 -11.50
C GLU A 29 -11.51 13.73 -10.07
N ASP A 30 -12.78 13.78 -9.67
CA ASP A 30 -13.19 14.18 -8.31
C ASP A 30 -12.54 13.31 -7.23
N TRP A 31 -12.56 12.00 -7.42
CA TRP A 31 -11.91 11.06 -6.50
C TRP A 31 -10.39 11.25 -6.48
N ARG A 32 -9.76 11.41 -7.66
CA ARG A 32 -8.31 11.58 -7.75
C ARG A 32 -7.87 12.87 -7.07
N LYS A 33 -8.67 13.94 -7.19
CA LYS A 33 -8.44 15.20 -6.49
C LYS A 33 -8.40 14.96 -4.97
N VAL A 34 -9.41 14.31 -4.40
CA VAL A 34 -9.44 13.97 -2.96
C VAL A 34 -8.21 13.15 -2.56
N TYR A 35 -7.87 12.12 -3.35
CA TYR A 35 -6.76 11.23 -3.07
C TYR A 35 -5.41 11.96 -3.07
N TYR A 36 -5.11 12.74 -4.11
CA TYR A 36 -3.81 13.41 -4.23
C TYR A 36 -3.70 14.65 -3.34
N ASP A 37 -4.79 15.38 -3.08
CA ASP A 37 -4.80 16.46 -2.09
C ASP A 37 -4.46 15.92 -0.70
N TYR A 38 -5.07 14.79 -0.32
CA TYR A 38 -4.78 14.18 0.97
C TYR A 38 -3.38 13.60 1.03
N PHE A 39 -2.95 12.90 -0.03
CA PHE A 39 -1.59 12.38 -0.15
C PHE A 39 -0.56 13.49 0.07
N GLU A 40 -0.69 14.62 -0.64
CA GLU A 40 0.18 15.78 -0.44
C GLU A 40 0.18 16.27 1.02
N SER A 41 -0.99 16.31 1.65
CA SER A 41 -1.13 16.80 3.02
C SER A 41 -0.50 15.91 4.11
N VAL A 42 -0.21 14.64 3.79
CA VAL A 42 0.32 13.65 4.76
C VAL A 42 1.67 13.05 4.40
N LYS A 43 2.20 13.29 3.19
CA LYS A 43 3.43 12.64 2.69
C LYS A 43 4.68 12.94 3.53
N ASP A 44 4.75 14.11 4.17
CA ASP A 44 5.87 14.53 5.03
C ASP A 44 5.62 14.21 6.51
N LYS A 45 4.58 13.43 6.80
CA LYS A 45 4.18 13.00 8.14
C LYS A 45 4.38 11.48 8.27
N THR A 46 3.90 10.92 9.37
CA THR A 46 3.86 9.47 9.61
C THR A 46 2.42 8.98 9.69
N PRO A 47 1.62 9.05 8.60
CA PRO A 47 0.24 8.61 8.63
C PRO A 47 0.15 7.10 8.86
N THR A 48 -0.94 6.69 9.50
CA THR A 48 -1.33 5.31 9.67
C THR A 48 -2.28 4.88 8.55
N PHE A 49 -2.41 3.57 8.36
CA PHE A 49 -3.39 3.04 7.42
C PHE A 49 -4.83 3.42 7.80
N GLU A 50 -5.13 3.42 9.11
CA GLU A 50 -6.43 3.81 9.66
C GLU A 50 -6.80 5.25 9.31
N GLU A 51 -5.87 6.19 9.50
CA GLU A 51 -6.09 7.60 9.14
C GLU A 51 -6.39 7.75 7.64
N ILE A 52 -5.59 7.09 6.79
CA ILE A 52 -5.75 7.19 5.33
C ILE A 52 -7.08 6.59 4.88
N ILE A 53 -7.40 5.36 5.28
CA ILE A 53 -8.62 4.69 4.81
C ILE A 53 -9.89 5.36 5.36
N THR A 54 -9.83 5.89 6.59
CA THR A 54 -10.94 6.64 7.18
C THR A 54 -11.17 7.95 6.45
N TYR A 55 -10.10 8.72 6.17
CA TYR A 55 -10.21 9.95 5.39
C TYR A 55 -10.84 9.69 4.01
N MET A 56 -10.35 8.67 3.30
CA MET A 56 -10.87 8.31 1.99
C MET A 56 -12.35 7.88 2.08
N TYR A 57 -12.74 7.16 3.12
CA TYR A 57 -14.14 6.80 3.36
C TYR A 57 -15.03 8.02 3.57
N GLU A 58 -14.63 8.94 4.43
CA GLU A 58 -15.40 10.14 4.78
C GLU A 58 -15.60 11.07 3.57
N HIS A 59 -14.59 11.19 2.70
CA HIS A 59 -14.60 12.15 1.60
C HIS A 59 -15.08 11.56 0.26
N THR A 60 -15.04 10.24 0.09
CA THR A 60 -15.47 9.58 -1.16
C THR A 60 -16.62 8.60 -0.99
N GLY A 61 -16.97 8.25 0.25
CA GLY A 61 -17.98 7.24 0.59
C GLY A 61 -17.56 5.80 0.28
N ASN A 62 -16.31 5.56 -0.15
CA ASN A 62 -15.80 4.25 -0.54
C ASN A 62 -14.75 3.74 0.44
N ILE A 63 -14.75 2.43 0.68
CA ILE A 63 -13.74 1.76 1.50
C ILE A 63 -12.72 1.15 0.56
N GLU A 64 -11.53 1.73 0.52
CA GLU A 64 -10.52 1.40 -0.50
C GLU A 64 -9.18 1.02 0.12
N PRO A 65 -9.08 -0.20 0.70
CA PRO A 65 -7.86 -0.68 1.32
C PRO A 65 -6.67 -0.68 0.36
N SER A 66 -6.91 -0.99 -0.91
CA SER A 66 -5.84 -1.06 -1.91
C SER A 66 -5.22 0.31 -2.18
N PHE A 67 -6.01 1.33 -2.50
CA PHE A 67 -5.43 2.66 -2.77
C PHE A 67 -4.89 3.32 -1.50
N SER A 68 -5.50 3.07 -0.34
CA SER A 68 -5.02 3.57 0.95
C SER A 68 -3.64 2.98 1.31
N SER A 69 -3.47 1.66 1.17
CA SER A 69 -2.17 1.02 1.41
C SER A 69 -1.12 1.40 0.38
N LYS A 70 -1.48 1.68 -0.87
CA LYS A 70 -0.55 2.16 -1.91
C LYS A 70 -0.04 3.57 -1.60
N MET A 71 -0.90 4.45 -1.08
CA MET A 71 -0.48 5.76 -0.58
C MET A 71 0.54 5.57 0.55
N LEU A 72 0.16 4.78 1.56
CA LEU A 72 1.01 4.53 2.73
C LEU A 72 2.35 3.90 2.36
N ALA A 73 2.36 2.88 1.50
CA ALA A 73 3.53 2.20 0.99
C ALA A 73 4.47 3.10 0.17
N THR A 74 3.93 4.17 -0.40
CA THR A 74 4.69 5.16 -1.16
C THR A 74 5.33 6.20 -0.24
N ILE A 75 4.64 6.55 0.85
CA ILE A 75 5.17 7.43 1.90
C ILE A 75 6.22 6.69 2.75
N ASN A 76 5.95 5.42 3.05
CA ASN A 76 6.79 4.57 3.89
C ASN A 76 6.98 3.20 3.22
N SER A 77 8.21 2.92 2.78
CA SER A 77 8.56 1.66 2.11
C SER A 77 8.43 0.43 3.02
N GLU A 78 8.43 0.61 4.33
CA GLU A 78 8.27 -0.45 5.34
C GLU A 78 6.80 -0.84 5.59
N LYS A 79 5.90 -0.49 4.67
CA LYS A 79 4.46 -0.79 4.79
C LYS A 79 4.00 -1.70 3.66
N PRO A 80 3.25 -2.79 3.95
CA PRO A 80 2.81 -3.75 2.93
C PRO A 80 1.72 -3.16 2.04
N ILE A 81 1.56 -3.70 0.83
CA ILE A 81 0.51 -3.27 -0.10
C ILE A 81 -0.68 -4.23 -0.05
N TRP A 82 -1.88 -3.70 0.21
CA TRP A 82 -3.13 -4.42 0.04
C TRP A 82 -3.48 -4.52 -1.46
N ASP A 83 -2.83 -5.46 -2.16
CA ASP A 83 -3.20 -5.85 -3.52
C ASP A 83 -4.04 -7.13 -3.50
N ARG A 84 -4.86 -7.34 -4.54
CA ARG A 84 -5.72 -8.52 -4.67
C ARG A 84 -4.96 -9.84 -4.54
N TYR A 85 -3.74 -9.94 -5.10
CA TYR A 85 -2.97 -11.18 -5.07
C TYR A 85 -2.24 -11.35 -3.74
N VAL A 86 -1.76 -10.25 -3.15
CA VAL A 86 -1.18 -10.25 -1.79
C VAL A 86 -2.21 -10.74 -0.78
N VAL A 87 -3.42 -10.14 -0.74
CA VAL A 87 -4.44 -10.56 0.22
C VAL A 87 -4.95 -11.98 -0.02
N GLN A 88 -5.02 -12.41 -1.28
CA GLN A 88 -5.37 -13.79 -1.62
C GLN A 88 -4.34 -14.77 -1.06
N ASN A 89 -3.05 -14.51 -1.28
CA ASN A 89 -1.97 -15.39 -0.82
C ASN A 89 -1.78 -15.38 0.71
N LEU A 90 -2.21 -14.29 1.36
CA LEU A 90 -2.27 -14.19 2.82
C LEU A 90 -3.59 -14.70 3.41
N ASN A 91 -4.53 -15.19 2.59
CA ASN A 91 -5.88 -15.60 3.00
C ASN A 91 -6.66 -14.51 3.75
N ILE A 92 -6.38 -13.23 3.45
CA ILE A 92 -7.06 -12.08 4.01
C ILE A 92 -8.36 -11.85 3.24
N LYS A 93 -9.48 -11.85 3.96
CA LYS A 93 -10.81 -11.65 3.40
C LYS A 93 -11.54 -10.52 4.10
N LEU A 94 -11.84 -9.46 3.35
CA LEU A 94 -12.67 -8.36 3.83
C LEU A 94 -14.10 -8.86 4.11
N THR A 95 -14.58 -8.63 5.32
CA THR A 95 -15.92 -8.99 5.79
C THR A 95 -16.63 -7.78 6.40
N GLY A 96 -17.93 -7.93 6.67
CA GLY A 96 -18.79 -6.87 7.19
C GLY A 96 -20.04 -6.67 6.32
N THR A 97 -21.14 -6.31 6.95
CA THR A 97 -22.44 -6.07 6.31
C THR A 97 -22.59 -4.59 5.97
N THR A 98 -22.29 -3.71 6.92
CA THR A 98 -22.32 -2.26 6.73
C THR A 98 -20.98 -1.71 6.22
N LYS A 99 -20.96 -0.45 5.81
CA LYS A 99 -19.71 0.22 5.42
C LYS A 99 -18.80 0.41 6.64
N GLU A 100 -19.37 0.79 7.77
CA GLU A 100 -18.66 0.97 9.04
C GLU A 100 -18.00 -0.34 9.49
N GLU A 101 -18.73 -1.46 9.43
CA GLU A 101 -18.18 -2.79 9.75
C GLU A 101 -17.03 -3.17 8.80
N LYS A 102 -17.18 -2.91 7.50
CA LYS A 102 -16.14 -3.17 6.51
C LYS A 102 -14.90 -2.28 6.72
N LEU A 103 -15.08 -1.02 7.11
CA LEU A 103 -13.98 -0.10 7.41
C LEU A 103 -13.16 -0.63 8.60
N GLN A 104 -13.83 -0.94 9.71
CA GLN A 104 -13.19 -1.48 10.90
C GLN A 104 -12.52 -2.84 10.63
N ASN A 105 -13.16 -3.68 9.81
CA ASN A 105 -12.58 -4.94 9.39
C ASN A 105 -11.31 -4.73 8.53
N ALA A 106 -11.30 -3.78 7.61
CA ALA A 106 -10.13 -3.46 6.79
C ALA A 106 -8.96 -2.98 7.66
N ILE A 107 -9.20 -2.10 8.63
CA ILE A 107 -8.18 -1.61 9.57
C ILE A 107 -7.56 -2.78 10.34
N ARG A 108 -8.39 -3.64 10.94
CA ARG A 108 -7.93 -4.82 11.66
C ARG A 108 -7.09 -5.76 10.77
N LEU A 109 -7.60 -6.09 9.58
CA LEU A 109 -6.93 -6.98 8.65
C LEU A 109 -5.59 -6.41 8.15
N TYR A 110 -5.46 -5.09 8.00
CA TYR A 110 -4.19 -4.47 7.64
C TYR A 110 -3.18 -4.58 8.79
N GLY A 111 -3.60 -4.41 10.04
CA GLY A 111 -2.74 -4.69 11.20
C GLY A 111 -2.30 -6.15 11.29
N GLU A 112 -3.18 -7.09 10.95
CA GLU A 112 -2.82 -8.52 10.84
C GLU A 112 -1.82 -8.78 9.71
N MET A 113 -1.96 -8.08 8.58
CA MET A 113 -0.99 -8.11 7.49
C MET A 113 0.36 -7.59 7.96
N GLU A 114 0.44 -6.42 8.60
CA GLU A 114 1.71 -5.88 9.11
C GLU A 114 2.40 -6.85 10.08
N LYS A 115 1.63 -7.47 10.97
CA LYS A 115 2.15 -8.51 11.87
C LYS A 115 2.68 -9.72 11.11
N TRP A 116 1.94 -10.20 10.11
CA TRP A 116 2.38 -11.33 9.30
C TRP A 116 3.72 -11.05 8.62
N TYR A 117 3.92 -9.87 8.03
CA TYR A 117 5.21 -9.51 7.41
C TYR A 117 6.33 -9.44 8.45
N ALA A 118 6.06 -8.82 9.62
CA ALA A 118 7.05 -8.71 10.69
C ALA A 118 7.48 -10.08 11.24
N ASP A 119 6.56 -11.04 11.32
CA ASP A 119 6.85 -12.40 11.77
C ASP A 119 7.55 -13.21 10.67
N PHE A 120 7.08 -13.11 9.41
CA PHE A 120 7.67 -13.81 8.26
C PHE A 120 9.12 -13.39 8.03
N LEU A 121 9.43 -12.09 8.04
CA LEU A 121 10.79 -11.58 7.83
C LEU A 121 11.79 -12.04 8.92
N LYS A 122 11.31 -12.45 10.10
CA LYS A 122 12.15 -13.01 11.16
C LYS A 122 12.36 -14.53 11.03
N SER A 123 11.54 -15.21 10.24
CA SER A 123 11.66 -16.64 10.03
C SER A 123 12.88 -16.98 9.16
N ASP A 124 13.25 -18.26 9.10
CA ASP A 124 14.31 -18.71 8.20
C ASP A 124 13.86 -18.57 6.74
N GLU A 125 12.60 -18.89 6.45
CA GLU A 125 11.99 -18.76 5.12
C GLU A 125 11.95 -17.31 4.64
N GLY A 126 11.61 -16.35 5.51
CA GLY A 126 11.61 -14.93 5.14
C GLY A 126 13.01 -14.39 4.85
N ARG A 127 14.02 -14.82 5.63
CA ARG A 127 15.42 -14.45 5.38
C ARG A 127 15.94 -15.06 4.08
N GLU A 128 15.61 -16.32 3.81
CA GLU A 128 15.95 -16.99 2.55
C GLU A 128 15.24 -16.33 1.35
N CYS A 129 13.97 -15.97 1.51
CA CYS A 129 13.18 -15.24 0.53
C CYS A 129 13.84 -13.92 0.12
N VAL A 130 14.26 -13.11 1.09
CA VAL A 130 15.01 -11.86 0.84
C VAL A 130 16.36 -12.13 0.17
N ALA A 131 17.14 -13.08 0.70
CA ALA A 131 18.45 -13.41 0.15
C ALA A 131 18.37 -13.89 -1.32
N ASN A 132 17.38 -14.72 -1.63
CA ASN A 132 17.13 -15.18 -2.99
C ASN A 132 16.73 -14.02 -3.90
N PHE A 133 15.82 -13.14 -3.46
CA PHE A 133 15.44 -11.95 -4.23
C PHE A 133 16.68 -11.12 -4.59
N GLU A 134 17.54 -10.85 -3.61
CA GLU A 134 18.77 -10.07 -3.79
C GLU A 134 19.84 -10.76 -4.66
N GLN A 135 19.84 -12.09 -4.70
CA GLN A 135 20.72 -12.85 -5.57
C GLN A 135 20.27 -12.76 -7.04
N PHE A 136 18.96 -12.87 -7.30
CA PHE A 136 18.40 -12.82 -8.66
C PHE A 136 18.24 -11.39 -9.20
N LEU A 137 18.04 -10.41 -8.31
CA LEU A 137 17.82 -8.99 -8.64
C LEU A 137 18.80 -8.09 -7.85
N PRO A 138 20.13 -8.23 -8.08
CA PRO A 138 21.15 -7.56 -7.28
C PRO A 138 21.09 -6.03 -7.37
N ASP A 139 20.61 -5.47 -8.49
CA ASP A 139 20.46 -4.02 -8.67
C ASP A 139 19.36 -3.42 -7.79
N TYR A 140 18.52 -4.25 -7.16
CA TYR A 140 17.38 -3.85 -6.34
C TYR A 140 17.57 -4.15 -4.84
N LYS A 141 18.80 -4.46 -4.40
CA LYS A 141 19.12 -4.71 -2.98
C LYS A 141 18.75 -3.56 -2.05
N TRP A 142 18.78 -2.34 -2.56
CA TRP A 142 18.43 -1.12 -1.84
C TRP A 142 16.95 -1.04 -1.44
N MET A 143 16.08 -1.84 -2.06
CA MET A 143 14.66 -1.87 -1.69
C MET A 143 14.45 -2.46 -0.30
N ALA A 144 13.42 -1.97 0.39
CA ALA A 144 12.97 -2.52 1.66
C ALA A 144 12.59 -4.00 1.53
N ASP A 145 12.84 -4.78 2.58
CA ASP A 145 12.57 -6.22 2.58
C ASP A 145 11.07 -6.53 2.41
N ILE A 146 10.20 -5.69 3.00
CA ILE A 146 8.75 -5.79 2.79
C ILE A 146 8.40 -5.68 1.30
N LYS A 147 9.10 -4.86 0.51
CA LYS A 147 8.85 -4.73 -0.93
C LYS A 147 9.30 -5.95 -1.73
N LYS A 148 10.39 -6.60 -1.31
CA LYS A 148 10.85 -7.86 -1.89
C LYS A 148 9.80 -8.95 -1.67
N VAL A 149 9.25 -9.04 -0.45
CA VAL A 149 8.17 -9.98 -0.11
C VAL A 149 6.86 -9.64 -0.81
N ASP A 150 6.45 -8.36 -0.86
CA ASP A 150 5.28 -7.88 -1.63
C ASP A 150 5.37 -8.33 -3.09
N ALA A 151 6.52 -8.14 -3.73
CA ALA A 151 6.72 -8.49 -5.13
C ALA A 151 6.55 -10.00 -5.37
N LEU A 152 7.06 -10.83 -4.46
CA LEU A 152 6.93 -12.28 -4.53
C LEU A 152 5.48 -12.72 -4.31
N LEU A 153 4.82 -12.23 -3.25
CA LEU A 153 3.41 -12.52 -2.98
C LEU A 153 2.51 -12.04 -4.13
N TRP A 154 2.82 -10.92 -4.77
CA TRP A 154 2.08 -10.45 -5.92
C TRP A 154 2.30 -11.30 -7.19
N SER A 155 3.48 -11.90 -7.33
CA SER A 155 3.84 -12.72 -8.50
C SER A 155 3.16 -14.10 -8.52
N VAL A 156 2.78 -14.63 -7.35
CA VAL A 156 2.09 -15.92 -7.21
C VAL A 156 0.59 -15.72 -7.51
N ARG A 157 0.10 -16.36 -8.58
CA ARG A 157 -1.26 -16.17 -9.12
C ARG A 157 -2.13 -17.41 -8.97
#